data_AF-A0AAE0XY06-F1
#
_entry.id   AF-A0AAE0XY06-F1
#
_cell.length_a   1.000
_cell.length_b   1.000
_cell.length_c   1.000
_cell.angle_alpha   90.00
_cell.angle_beta   90.00
_cell.angle_gamma   90.00
#
_symmetry.space_group_name_H-M   'P 1'
#
loop_
_entity.id
_entity.type
_entity.pdbx_description
1 polymer ?
#
loop_
_entity_poly.entity_id
_entity_poly.type
_entity_poly.pdbx_seq_one_letter_code
_entity_poly.pdbx_strand_id
1 'polypeptide(L)'
;MAHAFTVKCKSKRWPLAMFYNIIDLSTIAAKVIWQAKLPTNELSHGDNRQLFIIAVARELILPHVQRRASIPTLNLPIKRNIDTVLTSLLPTPPRRASASNPQNPGMMVLHSPRSTRDVPSVLRKDRKTKICCPKCNRFICKDHTVIMSTNCSI
;
A
#
# COMPACT_ATOMS: atom_id res chain seq x y z
N MET A 1 -24.84 -14.13 15.92
CA MET A 1 -24.23 -13.94 14.57
C MET A 1 -23.53 -12.58 14.40
N ALA A 2 -24.12 -11.43 14.77
CA ALA A 2 -23.47 -10.12 14.56
C ALA A 2 -22.19 -9.86 15.40
N HIS A 3 -22.11 -10.40 16.63
CA HIS A 3 -21.03 -10.07 17.57
C HIS A 3 -19.61 -10.48 17.14
N ALA A 4 -19.44 -11.51 16.30
CA ALA A 4 -18.11 -12.00 15.91
C ALA A 4 -17.38 -11.07 14.91
N PHE A 5 -18.13 -10.34 14.08
CA PHE A 5 -17.59 -9.33 13.17
C PHE A 5 -18.53 -8.14 13.23
N THR A 6 -18.19 -7.15 14.06
CA THR A 6 -18.94 -5.91 14.25
C THR A 6 -18.04 -4.71 13.98
N VAL A 7 -18.59 -3.68 13.35
CA VAL A 7 -17.88 -2.42 13.07
C VAL A 7 -18.13 -1.34 14.13
N LYS A 8 -18.79 -1.70 15.24
CA LYS A 8 -19.17 -0.75 16.28
C LYS A 8 -17.94 -0.14 16.95
N CYS A 9 -17.85 1.18 16.93
CA CYS A 9 -16.87 1.94 17.69
C CYS A 9 -17.54 2.71 18.84
N LYS A 10 -16.79 2.97 19.91
CA LYS A 10 -17.24 3.85 21.00
C LYS A 10 -17.54 5.24 20.43
N SER A 11 -18.79 5.66 20.51
CA SER A 11 -19.26 6.96 20.05
C SER A 11 -20.20 7.56 21.09
N LYS A 12 -20.15 8.89 21.25
CA LYS A 12 -21.12 9.66 22.06
C LYS A 12 -22.31 10.13 21.21
N ARG A 13 -22.30 9.88 19.90
CA ARG A 13 -23.33 10.32 18.95
C ARG A 13 -24.22 9.13 18.61
N TRP A 14 -25.49 9.17 19.03
CA TRP A 14 -26.45 8.09 18.79
C TRP A 14 -26.66 7.75 17.30
N PRO A 15 -26.66 8.69 16.33
CA PRO A 15 -26.89 8.34 14.93
C PRO A 15 -25.78 7.45 14.36
N LEU A 16 -24.54 7.67 14.84
CA LEU A 16 -23.39 6.86 14.43
C LEU A 16 -23.50 5.43 14.97
N ALA A 17 -24.06 5.23 16.17
CA ALA A 17 -24.33 3.90 16.71
C ALA A 17 -25.37 3.15 15.87
N MET A 18 -26.41 3.84 15.40
CA MET A 18 -27.40 3.27 14.47
C MET A 18 -26.76 2.91 13.12
N PHE A 19 -25.90 3.79 12.58
CA PHE A 19 -25.19 3.53 11.34
C PHE A 19 -24.33 2.27 11.38
N TYR A 20 -23.61 2.02 12.49
CA TYR A 20 -22.85 0.78 12.65
C TYR A 20 -23.75 -0.47 12.64
N ASN A 21 -24.94 -0.39 13.26
CA ASN A 21 -25.91 -1.50 13.20
C ASN A 21 -26.37 -1.75 11.76
N ILE A 22 -26.61 -0.69 10.97
CA ILE A 22 -27.01 -0.81 9.57
C ILE A 22 -25.93 -1.55 8.77
N ILE A 23 -24.65 -1.20 8.96
CA ILE A 23 -23.53 -1.88 8.28
C ILE A 23 -23.44 -3.36 8.68
N ASP A 24 -23.55 -3.66 9.98
CA ASP A 24 -23.48 -5.04 10.46
C ASP A 24 -24.62 -5.90 9.85
N LEU A 25 -25.85 -5.35 9.80
CA LEU A 25 -27.01 -6.03 9.23
C LEU A 25 -26.92 -6.16 7.71
N SER A 26 -26.51 -5.11 7.00
CA SER A 26 -26.40 -5.12 5.53
C SER A 26 -25.36 -6.13 5.06
N THR A 27 -24.25 -6.27 5.81
CA THR A 27 -23.20 -7.25 5.50
C THR A 27 -23.71 -8.69 5.64
N ILE A 28 -24.52 -8.98 6.66
CA ILE A 28 -25.13 -10.30 6.85
C ILE A 28 -26.12 -10.57 5.72
N ALA A 29 -26.99 -9.61 5.39
CA ALA A 29 -27.97 -9.75 4.31
C ALA A 29 -27.28 -9.98 2.95
N ALA A 30 -26.24 -9.20 2.63
CA ALA A 30 -25.47 -9.35 1.41
C ALA A 30 -24.78 -10.72 1.32
N LYS A 31 -24.27 -11.25 2.43
CA LYS A 31 -23.67 -12.60 2.49
C LYS A 31 -24.69 -13.67 2.12
N VAL A 32 -25.91 -13.61 2.66
CA VAL A 32 -26.97 -14.58 2.36
C VAL A 32 -27.32 -14.55 0.87
N ILE A 33 -27.47 -13.37 0.29
CA ILE A 33 -27.72 -13.21 -1.16
C ILE A 33 -26.55 -13.77 -1.99
N TRP A 34 -25.32 -13.49 -1.58
CA TRP A 34 -24.12 -14.00 -2.24
C TRP A 34 -24.08 -15.53 -2.19
N GLN A 35 -24.28 -16.14 -1.02
CA GLN A 35 -24.34 -17.60 -0.86
C GLN A 35 -25.46 -18.23 -1.70
N ALA A 36 -26.63 -17.60 -1.77
CA ALA A 36 -27.75 -18.09 -2.58
C ALA A 36 -27.47 -18.07 -4.09
N LYS A 37 -26.54 -17.23 -4.55
CA LYS A 37 -26.13 -17.16 -5.97
C LYS A 37 -25.01 -18.14 -6.33
N LEU A 38 -24.27 -18.67 -5.35
CA LEU A 38 -23.23 -19.66 -5.62
C LEU A 38 -23.85 -21.05 -5.84
N PRO A 39 -23.43 -21.80 -6.86
CA PRO A 39 -23.93 -23.16 -7.09
C PRO A 39 -23.59 -24.06 -5.89
N THR A 40 -24.57 -24.88 -5.49
CA THR A 40 -24.57 -25.70 -4.26
C THR A 40 -23.37 -26.65 -4.14
N ASN A 41 -22.68 -26.94 -5.24
CA ASN A 41 -21.52 -27.84 -5.31
C ASN A 41 -20.19 -27.22 -4.85
N GLU A 42 -20.08 -25.88 -4.77
CA GLU A 42 -18.87 -25.15 -4.33
C GLU A 42 -18.94 -24.71 -2.85
N LEU A 43 -20.09 -24.94 -2.19
CA LEU A 43 -20.36 -24.54 -0.80
C LEU A 43 -19.86 -25.57 0.24
N SER A 44 -19.09 -26.57 -0.20
CA SER A 44 -18.54 -27.57 0.70
C SER A 44 -17.34 -27.00 1.46
N HIS A 45 -17.51 -26.89 2.78
CA HIS A 45 -16.51 -26.66 3.82
C HIS A 45 -16.16 -25.20 4.15
N GLY A 46 -16.93 -24.69 5.11
CA GLY A 46 -16.47 -23.63 6.00
C GLY A 46 -17.20 -22.33 5.75
N ASP A 47 -17.94 -21.88 6.76
CA ASP A 47 -18.68 -20.63 6.80
C ASP A 47 -17.70 -19.44 6.81
N ASN A 48 -17.01 -19.21 5.69
CA ASN A 48 -15.90 -18.26 5.55
C ASN A 48 -16.39 -16.82 5.41
N ARG A 49 -17.20 -16.37 6.38
CA ARG A 49 -17.68 -14.99 6.51
C ARG A 49 -16.54 -13.97 6.41
N GLN A 50 -15.37 -14.31 6.96
CA GLN A 50 -14.18 -13.46 6.87
C GLN A 50 -13.74 -13.23 5.42
N LEU A 51 -13.72 -14.27 4.57
CA LEU A 51 -13.34 -14.13 3.17
C LEU A 51 -14.33 -13.23 2.42
N PHE A 52 -15.63 -13.40 2.66
CA PHE A 52 -16.66 -12.53 2.10
C PHE A 52 -16.44 -11.07 2.51
N ILE A 53 -16.23 -10.79 3.80
CA ILE A 53 -15.99 -9.42 4.29
C ILE A 53 -14.73 -8.83 3.67
N ILE A 54 -13.65 -9.61 3.57
CA ILE A 54 -12.40 -9.17 2.94
C ILE A 54 -12.64 -8.85 1.45
N ALA A 55 -13.37 -9.68 0.72
CA ALA A 55 -13.69 -9.43 -0.69
C ALA A 55 -14.47 -8.13 -0.87
N VAL A 56 -15.55 -7.94 -0.10
CA VAL A 56 -16.34 -6.70 -0.11
C VAL A 56 -15.50 -5.48 0.25
N ALA A 57 -14.67 -5.57 1.29
CA ALA A 57 -13.78 -4.49 1.68
C ALA A 57 -12.80 -4.12 0.56
N ARG A 58 -12.20 -5.12 -0.10
CA ARG A 58 -11.27 -4.91 -1.20
C ARG A 58 -11.92 -4.14 -2.36
N GLU A 59 -13.13 -4.55 -2.76
CA GLU A 59 -13.87 -3.89 -3.84
C GLU A 59 -14.23 -2.44 -3.49
N LEU A 60 -14.70 -2.20 -2.25
CA LEU A 60 -15.05 -0.85 -1.80
C LEU A 60 -13.83 0.07 -1.71
N ILE A 61 -12.67 -0.46 -1.29
CA ILE A 61 -11.47 0.34 -1.03
C ILE A 61 -10.67 0.63 -2.32
N LEU A 62 -10.73 -0.26 -3.32
CA LEU A 62 -9.97 -0.15 -4.58
C LEU A 62 -10.03 1.24 -5.26
N PRO A 63 -11.22 1.83 -5.54
CA PRO A 63 -11.28 3.13 -6.20
C PRO A 63 -10.69 4.26 -5.35
N HIS A 64 -10.79 4.16 -4.03
CA HIS A 64 -10.21 5.14 -3.10
C HIS A 64 -8.68 5.05 -3.05
N VAL A 65 -8.14 3.83 -3.07
CA VAL A 65 -6.69 3.60 -3.09
C VAL A 65 -6.08 4.10 -4.40
N GLN A 66 -6.72 3.83 -5.54
CA GLN A 66 -6.29 4.33 -6.85
C GLN A 66 -6.28 5.87 -6.89
N ARG A 67 -7.34 6.52 -6.40
CA ARG A 67 -7.39 7.98 -6.29
C ARG A 67 -6.32 8.54 -5.37
N ARG A 68 -5.98 7.83 -4.30
CA ARG A 68 -4.92 8.26 -3.37
C ARG A 68 -3.53 8.08 -3.97
N ALA A 69 -3.32 7.05 -4.80
CA ALA A 69 -2.08 6.78 -5.49
C ALA A 69 -1.71 7.89 -6.50
N SER A 70 -2.72 8.54 -7.10
CA SER A 70 -2.51 9.62 -8.07
C SER A 70 -2.03 10.94 -7.44
N ILE A 71 -1.99 11.05 -6.11
CA ILE A 71 -1.55 12.27 -5.41
C ILE A 71 -0.01 12.35 -5.44
N PRO A 72 0.58 13.35 -6.11
CA PRO A 72 2.04 13.42 -6.29
C PRO A 72 2.77 13.81 -5.00
N THR A 73 2.12 14.54 -4.10
CA THR A 73 2.70 15.04 -2.84
C THR A 73 2.62 14.03 -1.69
N LEU A 74 2.10 12.82 -1.95
CA LEU A 74 1.92 11.82 -0.91
C LEU A 74 3.26 11.33 -0.37
N ASN A 75 3.33 11.15 0.96
CA ASN A 75 4.53 10.64 1.62
C ASN A 75 4.96 9.30 1.02
N LEU A 76 6.24 9.18 0.67
CA LEU A 76 6.85 8.01 0.04
C LEU A 76 6.53 6.67 0.73
N PRO A 77 6.59 6.52 2.08
CA PRO A 77 6.24 5.25 2.72
C PRO A 77 4.76 4.88 2.51
N ILE A 78 3.87 5.86 2.51
CA ILE A 78 2.44 5.64 2.27
C ILE A 78 2.22 5.24 0.81
N LYS A 79 2.92 5.89 -0.13
CA LYS A 79 2.84 5.55 -1.55
C LYS A 79 3.28 4.11 -1.82
N ARG A 80 4.40 3.67 -1.23
CA ARG A 80 4.88 2.27 -1.32
C ARG A 80 3.84 1.28 -0.79
N ASN A 81 3.21 1.57 0.36
CA ASN A 81 2.17 0.70 0.92
C ASN A 81 0.91 0.67 0.04
N ILE A 82 0.58 1.78 -0.61
CA ILE A 82 -0.53 1.81 -1.57
C ILE A 82 -0.20 0.96 -2.79
N ASP A 83 1.02 1.05 -3.31
CA ASP A 83 1.46 0.27 -4.47
C ASP A 83 1.45 -1.24 -4.16
N THR A 84 1.88 -1.66 -2.96
CA THR A 84 1.80 -3.07 -2.54
C THR A 84 0.37 -3.57 -2.44
N VAL A 85 -0.53 -2.78 -1.85
CA VAL A 85 -1.96 -3.10 -1.79
C VAL A 85 -2.54 -3.21 -3.20
N LEU A 86 -2.32 -2.23 -4.08
CA LEU A 86 -2.83 -2.26 -5.46
C LEU A 86 -2.32 -3.49 -6.23
N THR A 87 -1.04 -3.84 -6.07
CA THR A 87 -0.46 -5.04 -6.69
C THR A 87 -1.16 -6.33 -6.21
N SER A 88 -1.57 -6.38 -4.95
CA SER A 88 -2.34 -7.53 -4.41
C SER A 88 -3.82 -7.56 -4.82
N LEU A 89 -4.39 -6.42 -5.22
CA LEU A 89 -5.81 -6.30 -5.57
C LEU A 89 -6.07 -6.44 -7.08
N LEU A 90 -5.08 -6.11 -7.92
CA LEU A 90 -5.17 -6.20 -9.37
C LEU A 90 -4.57 -7.53 -9.85
N PRO A 91 -5.29 -8.32 -10.66
CA PRO A 91 -4.68 -9.43 -11.39
C PRO A 91 -3.55 -8.91 -12.28
N THR A 92 -2.38 -9.54 -12.20
CA THR A 92 -1.25 -9.23 -13.08
C THR A 92 -1.69 -9.40 -14.55
N PRO A 93 -1.51 -8.40 -15.44
CA PRO A 93 -1.60 -8.67 -16.86
C PRO A 93 -0.46 -9.62 -17.26
N PRO A 94 -0.67 -10.54 -18.22
CA PRO A 94 0.38 -11.45 -18.68
C PRO A 94 1.57 -10.63 -19.19
N ARG A 95 2.72 -10.82 -18.53
CA ARG A 95 4.00 -10.21 -18.84
C ARG A 95 4.40 -10.61 -20.27
N ARG A 96 4.30 -9.70 -21.23
CA ARG A 96 4.99 -9.87 -22.52
C ARG A 96 6.49 -9.90 -22.22
N ALA A 97 7.11 -11.06 -22.46
CA ALA A 97 8.54 -11.23 -22.38
C ALA A 97 9.21 -10.23 -23.34
N SER A 98 9.91 -9.24 -22.77
CA SER A 98 10.87 -8.45 -23.53
C SER A 98 12.25 -8.98 -23.16
N ALA A 99 12.97 -9.42 -24.18
CA ALA A 99 14.25 -10.10 -24.11
C ALA A 99 15.32 -9.29 -23.37
N SER A 100 16.12 -10.00 -22.58
CA SER A 100 17.37 -9.54 -21.99
C SER A 100 18.40 -9.22 -23.06
N ASN A 101 19.10 -8.10 -22.92
CA ASN A 101 20.46 -7.99 -23.44
C ASN A 101 21.38 -7.46 -22.31
N PRO A 102 22.51 -8.13 -22.00
CA PRO A 102 23.44 -7.67 -20.98
C PRO A 102 24.50 -6.77 -21.61
N GLN A 103 24.78 -5.59 -21.03
CA GLN A 103 26.12 -4.98 -21.10
C GLN A 103 26.28 -3.71 -20.23
N ASN A 104 27.43 -3.69 -19.54
CA ASN A 104 28.17 -2.60 -18.90
C ASN A 104 27.91 -2.24 -17.41
N PRO A 105 28.93 -2.45 -16.53
CA PRO A 105 28.97 -1.92 -15.17
C PRO A 105 29.50 -0.48 -15.21
N GLY A 106 28.61 0.49 -15.06
CA GLY A 106 29.02 1.89 -15.00
C GLY A 106 27.82 2.79 -14.94
N MET A 107 27.53 3.30 -13.74
CA MET A 107 26.61 4.40 -13.50
C MET A 107 25.13 4.07 -13.78
N MET A 108 24.43 3.62 -12.74
CA MET A 108 22.95 3.58 -12.70
C MET A 108 22.41 5.01 -12.83
N VAL A 109 22.15 5.44 -14.06
CA VAL A 109 21.26 6.58 -14.33
C VAL A 109 19.84 6.05 -14.19
N LEU A 110 19.35 6.03 -12.95
CA LEU A 110 17.94 5.73 -12.72
C LEU A 110 17.12 6.93 -13.19
N HIS A 111 16.38 6.74 -14.29
CA HIS A 111 15.34 7.66 -14.72
C HIS A 111 14.24 7.73 -13.63
N SER A 112 13.94 8.96 -13.15
CA SER A 112 12.73 9.37 -12.38
C SER A 112 12.68 9.09 -10.85
N PRO A 113 12.05 9.96 -10.03
CA PRO A 113 11.99 11.42 -10.01
C PRO A 113 12.90 12.01 -8.91
N ARG A 114 13.63 13.07 -9.25
CA ARG A 114 14.51 13.81 -8.33
C ARG A 114 13.69 14.48 -7.22
N SER A 115 13.63 13.90 -6.02
CA SER A 115 13.68 14.59 -4.72
C SER A 115 13.16 13.67 -3.62
N THR A 116 14.06 12.97 -2.97
CA THR A 116 13.77 12.22 -1.74
C THR A 116 14.52 12.89 -0.61
N ARG A 117 13.75 13.55 0.25
CA ARG A 117 14.19 14.36 1.38
C ARG A 117 15.12 13.59 2.31
N ASP A 118 16.16 14.26 2.79
CA ASP A 118 16.99 13.74 3.88
C ASP A 118 16.22 13.74 5.20
N VAL A 119 16.56 12.80 6.07
CA VAL A 119 16.29 12.90 7.51
C VAL A 119 17.60 12.56 8.23
N PRO A 120 18.07 13.33 9.23
CA PRO A 120 17.50 14.51 9.87
C PRO A 120 18.37 15.77 9.65
N SER A 121 18.15 16.51 8.56
CA SER A 121 18.38 17.95 8.59
C SER A 121 17.00 18.59 8.69
N VAL A 122 16.77 19.31 9.80
CA VAL A 122 15.62 20.17 10.09
C VAL A 122 14.73 20.41 8.85
N LEU A 123 13.47 19.92 8.90
CA LEU A 123 12.39 20.00 7.88
C LEU A 123 12.20 21.36 7.16
N ARG A 124 12.96 22.39 7.53
CA ARG A 124 12.90 23.77 7.06
C ARG A 124 13.75 24.08 5.83
N LYS A 125 14.79 23.29 5.54
CA LYS A 125 15.66 23.52 4.37
C LYS A 125 15.45 22.34 3.44
N ASP A 126 14.54 22.47 2.47
CA ASP A 126 14.24 21.48 1.43
C ASP A 126 15.46 21.24 0.50
N ARG A 127 16.51 20.65 1.08
CA ARG A 127 17.78 20.37 0.40
C ARG A 127 17.60 19.08 -0.39
N LYS A 128 17.74 19.21 -1.71
CA LYS A 128 17.66 18.07 -2.63
C LYS A 128 18.97 17.30 -2.60
N THR A 129 18.89 15.98 -2.47
CA THR A 129 20.06 15.12 -2.41
C THR A 129 20.11 14.12 -3.55
N LYS A 130 21.35 13.81 -3.94
CA LYS A 130 21.67 12.89 -5.03
C LYS A 130 22.53 11.71 -4.56
N ILE A 131 22.89 11.68 -3.27
CA ILE A 131 23.82 10.72 -2.70
C ILE A 131 23.04 9.78 -1.79
N CYS A 132 23.27 8.47 -1.94
CA CYS A 132 22.68 7.43 -1.11
C CYS A 132 23.76 6.74 -0.26
N CYS A 133 23.41 6.33 0.97
CA CYS A 133 24.27 5.50 1.78
C CYS A 133 24.42 4.09 1.16
N PRO A 134 25.64 3.55 0.96
CA PRO A 134 25.79 2.20 0.43
C PRO A 134 25.30 1.10 1.39
N LYS A 135 25.29 1.36 2.70
CA LYS A 135 24.85 0.37 3.72
C LYS A 135 23.34 0.31 3.91
N CYS A 136 22.66 1.46 3.88
CA CYS A 136 21.23 1.55 4.22
C CYS A 136 20.34 2.15 3.11
N ASN A 137 20.92 2.51 1.96
CA ASN A 137 20.26 3.06 0.77
C ASN A 137 19.33 4.27 1.05
N ARG A 138 19.63 5.04 2.10
CA ARG A 138 18.96 6.30 2.44
C ARG A 138 19.66 7.46 1.76
N PHE A 139 18.88 8.46 1.36
CA PHE A 139 19.41 9.71 0.81
C PHE A 139 20.06 10.56 1.91
N ILE A 140 21.23 11.13 1.61
CA ILE A 140 22.05 11.92 2.54
C ILE A 140 22.48 13.22 1.85
N CYS A 141 22.49 14.34 2.58
CA CYS A 141 23.05 15.60 2.09
C CYS A 141 24.58 15.59 2.09
N LYS A 142 25.15 16.44 1.24
CA LYS A 142 26.60 16.65 1.17
C LYS A 142 27.21 17.01 2.53
N ASP A 143 26.46 17.72 3.37
CA ASP A 143 26.91 18.13 4.72
C ASP A 143 26.98 16.93 5.70
N HIS A 144 26.25 15.86 5.43
CA HIS A 144 26.20 14.65 6.26
C HIS A 144 26.90 13.44 5.59
N THR A 145 27.56 13.64 4.45
CA THR A 145 28.38 12.60 3.80
C THR A 145 29.85 12.83 4.09
N VAL A 146 30.49 11.91 4.81
CA VAL A 146 31.95 11.79 4.79
C VAL A 146 32.30 10.86 3.63
N ILE A 147 32.71 11.45 2.50
CA ILE A 147 33.24 10.68 1.37
C ILE A 147 34.69 10.36 1.74
N MET A 148 34.94 9.14 2.24
CA MET A 148 36.31 8.64 2.35
C MET A 148 36.85 8.42 0.93
N SER A 149 37.86 9.18 0.54
CA SER A 149 38.66 8.89 -0.65
C SER A 149 39.39 7.55 -0.43
N THR A 150 39.62 6.81 -1.52
CA THR A 150 40.21 5.45 -1.53
C THR A 150 41.66 5.38 -1.02
N ASN A 151 42.19 6.43 -0.38
CA ASN A 151 43.54 6.51 0.19
C ASN A 151 43.59 6.83 1.70
N CYS A 152 42.46 6.80 2.41
CA CYS A 152 42.47 6.96 3.87
C CYS A 152 41.90 5.72 4.54
N SER A 153 42.79 4.92 5.13
CA SER A 153 42.50 3.82 6.05
C SER A 153 43.06 4.17 7.43
N ILE A 154 42.19 4.29 8.43
CA ILE A 154 42.46 4.01 9.85
C ILE A 154 41.22 3.30 10.40
#